data_AF-A0A8H5R1D8-F1
#
_entry.id   AF-A0A8H5R1D8-F1
#
_cell.length_a   1.000
_cell.length_b   1.000
_cell.length_c   1.000
_cell.angle_alpha   90.00
_cell.angle_beta   90.00
_cell.angle_gamma   90.00
#
_symmetry.space_group_name_H-M   'P 1'
#
loop_
_entity.id
_entity.type
_entity.pdbx_description
1 polymer ?
#
loop_
_entity_poly.entity_id
_entity_poly.type
_entity_poly.pdbx_seq_one_letter_code
_entity_poly.pdbx_strand_id
1 'polypeptide(L)'
;MLSLILTTTNSILRQTSCKMEEPRVISGFKWVAWPELRRLPLKISSDRLPAGIKQVGLDIEPEANRIIKEHGLQFEDEGDRCDPQMEMRGVPGKSGTSLPTILILAPWSTEKKRDWGRAAQEMAMFLADLSRVCSFGETDIHVEIMAPELVQPTHYTNIDDPVYQSAWEYLSSTILSRLQSLTATQGHITCLSLQKYGTDDCVQDNPPTVYISVDHDSDETQWPEVVTEVKRTLDAAEWDDVQVHIEHNQGMLRTSGPEPTWRTFILTSYQAVRPAFDGFTVTPDGADSSVAPPTANSDLWTVDSVGYTPDSSAKPTTFESPPRSKHHFNIFCIDEEIACYAKDINYLEKTDWPKKEKQLQDYRQTIAALRDERKQKTEFFEANKKVLGSLRMDWALIELNRPWHDRLPEYEDWKPSFWRISAMPFMTFGMQLEEQTRSIEALSDLEWSNDTFDVYKIGSSSGPKAGSLLCTNNLVTIRDDQYMNPSPTEEMAFETNRYDYPHERGFCAPGDSGSVVFDEEGGIVGLMIGGHKNNNSDNHGYGYVTPIEYVFKDIKDLLKGRVVDIRIAKP
;
A
#
# COMPACT_ATOMS: atom_id res chain seq x y z
N MET A 1 29.79 16.77 61.92
CA MET A 1 30.02 18.06 61.27
C MET A 1 28.92 18.20 60.22
N LEU A 2 27.76 18.73 60.62
CA LEU A 2 27.35 20.15 60.53
C LEU A 2 27.15 20.54 59.06
N SER A 3 26.07 21.14 58.55
CA SER A 3 24.71 21.54 58.98
C SER A 3 24.07 22.10 57.68
N LEU A 4 22.83 21.79 57.36
CA LEU A 4 21.68 22.71 57.29
C LEU A 4 22.02 24.22 57.22
N ILE A 5 21.42 24.97 56.28
CA ILE A 5 20.42 26.04 56.52
C ILE A 5 20.12 26.84 55.22
N LEU A 6 18.81 26.90 54.90
CA LEU A 6 18.12 27.87 54.05
C LEU A 6 18.24 29.29 54.62
N THR A 7 18.28 30.32 53.77
CA THR A 7 17.38 31.48 53.97
C THR A 7 17.16 32.29 52.69
N THR A 8 15.87 32.44 52.40
CA THR A 8 15.19 33.41 51.55
C THR A 8 15.49 34.87 51.90
N THR A 9 15.61 35.75 50.90
CA THR A 9 14.66 36.85 50.57
C THR A 9 15.35 37.97 49.77
N ASN A 10 14.75 38.29 48.62
CA ASN A 10 14.51 39.62 48.06
C ASN A 10 15.64 40.66 48.06
N SER A 11 16.17 40.96 46.88
CA SER A 11 15.67 42.06 46.03
C SER A 11 16.78 42.76 45.22
N ILE A 12 16.38 43.12 44.00
CA ILE A 12 16.90 44.22 43.17
C ILE A 12 18.13 43.92 42.27
N LEU A 13 17.76 43.55 41.03
CA LEU A 13 18.26 44.07 39.75
C LEU A 13 19.77 43.99 39.46
N ARG A 14 20.11 43.00 38.64
CA ARG A 14 20.83 43.30 37.39
C ARG A 14 19.99 42.81 36.21
N GLN A 15 19.51 43.77 35.43
CA GLN A 15 19.10 43.59 34.05
C GLN A 15 20.26 42.92 33.29
N THR A 16 20.16 41.63 33.04
CA THR A 16 20.68 41.06 31.81
C THR A 16 19.51 41.04 30.84
N SER A 17 19.43 42.09 30.02
CA SER A 17 18.69 42.07 28.76
C SER A 17 19.30 40.96 27.90
N CYS A 18 18.85 39.72 28.12
CA CYS A 18 18.90 38.69 27.11
C CYS A 18 17.96 39.21 26.03
N LYS A 19 18.52 39.75 24.93
CA LYS A 19 17.72 39.93 23.72
C LYS A 19 17.17 38.54 23.43
N MET A 20 15.87 38.34 23.63
CA MET A 20 15.21 37.15 23.10
C MET A 20 15.57 37.12 21.62
N GLU A 21 16.17 36.02 21.17
CA GLU A 21 16.17 35.75 19.74
C GLU A 21 14.70 35.74 19.32
N GLU A 22 14.39 36.61 18.37
CA GLU A 22 13.06 36.73 17.81
C GLU A 22 12.54 35.33 17.40
N PRO A 23 11.30 34.94 17.80
CA PRO A 23 10.77 33.63 17.46
C PRO A 23 10.81 33.43 15.95
N ARG A 24 11.40 32.31 15.51
CA ARG A 24 11.54 32.01 14.08
C ARG A 24 10.19 31.57 13.52
N VAL A 25 9.52 32.45 12.80
CA VAL A 25 8.32 32.13 11.99
C VAL A 25 8.75 31.50 10.67
N ILE A 26 8.00 30.51 10.22
CA ILE A 26 8.23 29.80 8.96
C ILE A 26 7.09 30.13 7.99
N SER A 27 7.42 30.39 6.72
CA SER A 27 6.44 30.70 5.67
C SER A 27 6.39 29.56 4.67
N GLY A 28 5.19 29.07 4.40
CA GLY A 28 4.88 28.15 3.30
C GLY A 28 4.10 28.84 2.18
N PHE A 29 3.54 28.07 1.25
CA PHE A 29 2.70 28.63 0.19
C PHE A 29 1.30 28.94 0.73
N LYS A 30 0.91 30.22 0.71
CA LYS A 30 -0.40 30.69 1.20
C LYS A 30 -0.63 30.56 2.72
N TRP A 31 0.45 30.39 3.49
CA TRP A 31 0.37 30.40 4.96
C TRP A 31 1.71 30.67 5.66
N VAL A 32 1.62 30.97 6.96
CA VAL A 32 2.74 31.09 7.88
C VAL A 32 2.45 30.32 9.16
N ALA A 33 3.48 29.77 9.78
CA ALA A 33 3.37 28.96 10.97
C ALA A 33 4.49 29.21 11.99
N TRP A 34 4.18 28.91 13.25
CA TRP A 34 5.12 28.87 14.36
C TRP A 34 4.75 27.74 15.33
N PRO A 35 5.72 27.03 15.94
CA PRO A 35 7.18 27.14 15.72
C PRO A 35 7.65 26.46 14.43
N GLU A 36 6.86 25.55 13.89
CA GLU A 36 7.20 24.77 12.71
C GLU A 36 6.08 24.76 11.68
N LEU A 37 6.45 24.50 10.44
CA LEU A 37 5.51 24.29 9.35
C LEU A 37 5.10 22.81 9.33
N ARG A 38 3.90 22.53 9.84
CA ARG A 38 3.39 21.16 9.93
C ARG A 38 2.86 20.70 8.57
N ARG A 39 3.00 19.42 8.23
CA ARG A 39 2.54 18.91 6.93
C ARG A 39 1.01 18.92 6.84
N LEU A 40 0.46 19.60 5.83
CA LEU A 40 -0.96 19.58 5.48
C LEU A 40 -1.32 18.30 4.68
N PRO A 41 -2.61 17.88 4.66
CA PRO A 41 -3.74 18.49 5.35
C PRO A 41 -3.77 18.13 6.85
N LEU A 42 -3.98 19.14 7.70
CA LEU A 42 -4.29 18.94 9.12
C LEU A 42 -5.80 19.01 9.33
N LYS A 43 -6.34 18.10 10.13
CA LYS A 43 -7.76 18.10 10.51
C LYS A 43 -7.95 18.36 12.00
N ILE A 44 -9.10 18.91 12.31
CA ILE A 44 -9.60 19.05 13.68
C ILE A 44 -9.71 17.64 14.28
N SER A 45 -9.02 17.42 15.39
CA SER A 45 -9.07 16.18 16.16
C SER A 45 -10.25 16.20 17.14
N SER A 46 -10.80 15.03 17.43
CA SER A 46 -11.74 14.85 18.54
C SER A 46 -11.09 14.99 19.93
N ASP A 47 -9.77 15.11 19.98
CA ASP A 47 -9.03 15.29 21.24
C ASP A 47 -9.42 16.58 21.94
N ARG A 48 -9.44 16.52 23.28
CA ARG A 48 -9.73 17.71 24.09
C ARG A 48 -8.48 18.56 24.25
N LEU A 49 -8.62 19.86 24.08
CA LEU A 49 -7.59 20.82 24.50
C LEU A 49 -7.21 20.59 25.97
N PRO A 50 -5.90 20.61 26.31
CA PRO A 50 -5.45 20.57 27.69
C PRO A 50 -6.13 21.64 28.54
N ALA A 51 -6.53 21.29 29.77
CA ALA A 51 -7.34 22.18 30.63
C ALA A 51 -6.68 23.54 30.88
N GLY A 52 -5.35 23.57 31.06
CA GLY A 52 -4.58 24.81 31.22
C GLY A 52 -4.61 25.69 29.98
N ILE A 53 -4.52 25.09 28.79
CA ILE A 53 -4.57 25.79 27.50
C ILE A 53 -5.98 26.33 27.23
N LYS A 54 -7.02 25.54 27.52
CA LYS A 54 -8.42 25.97 27.38
C LYS A 54 -8.75 27.21 28.20
N GLN A 55 -8.15 27.36 29.39
CA GLN A 55 -8.37 28.51 30.25
C GLN A 55 -7.77 29.80 29.67
N VAL A 56 -6.66 29.67 28.94
CA VAL A 56 -5.92 30.77 28.33
C VAL A 56 -6.52 31.18 26.97
N GLY A 57 -7.33 30.32 26.35
CA GLY A 57 -8.02 30.61 25.08
C GLY A 57 -8.83 31.91 25.10
N LEU A 58 -9.38 32.31 26.25
CA LEU A 58 -10.12 33.57 26.41
C LEU A 58 -9.25 34.82 26.26
N ASP A 59 -7.96 34.73 26.54
CA ASP A 59 -7.00 35.83 26.38
C ASP A 59 -6.36 35.82 24.98
N ILE A 60 -6.28 34.64 24.35
CA ILE A 60 -5.69 34.44 23.02
C ILE A 60 -6.57 35.03 21.91
N GLU A 61 -7.88 34.78 21.95
CA GLU A 61 -8.80 35.19 20.88
C GLU A 61 -8.87 36.73 20.70
N PRO A 62 -8.99 37.56 21.75
CA PRO A 62 -8.97 39.01 21.61
C PRO A 62 -7.62 39.53 21.08
N GLU A 63 -6.52 38.92 21.51
CA GLU A 63 -5.17 39.33 21.11
C GLU A 63 -4.87 38.98 19.65
N ALA A 64 -5.27 37.79 19.21
CA ALA A 64 -5.20 37.40 17.81
C ALA A 64 -5.98 38.38 16.91
N ASN A 65 -7.20 38.73 17.31
CA ASN A 65 -8.00 39.74 16.60
C ASN A 65 -7.31 41.11 16.55
N ARG A 66 -6.70 41.54 17.66
CA ARG A 66 -5.94 42.80 17.73
C ARG A 66 -4.78 42.82 16.73
N ILE A 67 -3.97 41.76 16.73
CA ILE A 67 -2.79 41.62 15.88
C ILE A 67 -3.18 41.61 14.40
N ILE A 68 -4.17 40.79 14.02
CA ILE A 68 -4.65 40.69 12.63
C ILE A 68 -5.15 42.04 12.11
N LYS A 69 -5.86 42.81 12.95
CA LYS A 69 -6.32 44.15 12.59
C LYS A 69 -5.17 45.14 12.42
N GLU A 70 -4.18 45.11 13.30
CA GLU A 70 -3.02 46.01 13.26
C GLU A 70 -2.19 45.82 11.98
N HIS A 71 -2.03 44.57 11.54
CA HIS A 71 -1.32 44.24 10.29
C HIS A 71 -2.22 44.32 9.04
N GLY A 72 -3.48 44.74 9.18
CA GLY A 72 -4.41 44.92 8.05
C GLY A 72 -4.73 43.62 7.31
N LEU A 73 -4.82 42.50 8.02
CA LEU A 73 -4.97 41.15 7.48
C LEU A 73 -6.43 40.64 7.46
N GLN A 74 -7.39 41.52 7.76
CA GLN A 74 -8.82 41.22 7.79
C GLN A 74 -9.49 41.27 6.40
N PHE A 75 -10.68 40.69 6.27
CA PHE A 75 -11.55 40.87 5.10
C PHE A 75 -12.03 42.32 5.00
N GLU A 76 -12.27 42.81 3.78
CA GLU A 76 -12.67 44.19 3.52
C GLU A 76 -14.10 44.52 3.98
N ASP A 77 -14.97 43.50 4.09
CA ASP A 77 -16.33 43.66 4.60
C ASP A 77 -16.35 43.74 6.13
N GLU A 78 -16.79 44.89 6.65
CA GLU A 78 -16.78 45.29 8.07
C GLU A 78 -17.52 44.34 9.06
N GLY A 79 -18.14 43.26 8.56
CA GLY A 79 -18.83 42.23 9.33
C GLY A 79 -18.02 40.95 9.60
N ASP A 80 -17.02 40.64 8.77
CA ASP A 80 -16.27 39.38 8.85
C ASP A 80 -15.01 39.56 9.69
N ARG A 81 -15.16 39.31 10.99
CA ARG A 81 -14.01 39.12 11.87
C ARG A 81 -13.28 37.85 11.42
N CYS A 82 -11.96 37.90 11.25
CA CYS A 82 -11.15 36.68 11.32
C CYS A 82 -11.40 36.06 12.69
N ASP A 83 -12.09 34.92 12.77
CA ASP A 83 -12.42 34.26 14.04
C ASP A 83 -11.29 33.28 14.38
N PRO A 84 -10.34 33.63 15.28
CA PRO A 84 -9.22 32.77 15.60
C PRO A 84 -9.74 31.54 16.34
N GLN A 85 -9.53 30.36 15.78
CA GLN A 85 -10.00 29.11 16.36
C GLN A 85 -8.89 28.44 17.15
N MET A 86 -9.15 28.13 18.42
CA MET A 86 -8.25 27.33 19.23
C MET A 86 -8.72 25.88 19.25
N GLU A 87 -7.96 24.99 18.62
CA GLU A 87 -8.39 23.61 18.39
C GLU A 87 -7.22 22.63 18.47
N MET A 88 -7.53 21.35 18.66
CA MET A 88 -6.54 20.28 18.49
C MET A 88 -6.45 19.93 17.00
N ARG A 89 -5.30 20.16 16.35
CA ARG A 89 -5.09 19.82 14.93
C ARG A 89 -4.04 18.73 14.77
N GLY A 90 -4.36 17.70 14.00
CA GLY A 90 -3.53 16.51 13.82
C GLY A 90 -3.53 16.00 12.37
N VAL A 91 -2.63 15.06 12.09
CA VAL A 91 -2.57 14.37 10.80
C VAL A 91 -3.71 13.35 10.73
N PRO A 92 -4.56 13.37 9.68
CA PRO A 92 -5.66 12.43 9.53
C PRO A 92 -5.18 10.97 9.64
N GLY A 93 -5.87 10.16 10.45
CA GLY A 93 -5.56 8.74 10.62
C GLY A 93 -4.32 8.42 11.47
N LYS A 94 -3.60 9.42 11.99
CA LYS A 94 -2.42 9.19 12.87
C LYS A 94 -2.69 9.69 14.29
N SER A 95 -2.91 8.75 15.20
CA SER A 95 -3.06 9.03 16.63
C SER A 95 -1.79 9.65 17.21
N GLY A 96 -1.94 10.53 18.21
CA GLY A 96 -0.82 11.18 18.89
C GLY A 96 -0.13 12.31 18.13
N THR A 97 -0.65 12.70 16.95
CA THR A 97 -0.12 13.83 16.16
C THR A 97 -0.86 15.15 16.41
N SER A 98 -1.91 15.12 17.23
CA SER A 98 -2.77 16.27 17.49
C SER A 98 -2.12 17.22 18.50
N LEU A 99 -1.99 18.48 18.11
CA LEU A 99 -1.42 19.55 18.94
C LEU A 99 -2.42 20.70 19.08
N PRO A 100 -2.39 21.44 20.20
CA PRO A 100 -3.12 22.70 20.33
C PRO A 100 -2.63 23.71 19.28
N THR A 101 -3.54 24.21 18.46
CA THR A 101 -3.25 25.16 17.39
C THR A 101 -4.23 26.32 17.43
N ILE A 102 -3.71 27.53 17.29
CA ILE A 102 -4.47 28.74 16.96
C ILE A 102 -4.50 28.85 15.43
N LEU A 103 -5.65 28.54 14.86
CA LEU A 103 -5.91 28.68 13.44
C LEU A 103 -6.52 30.04 13.15
N ILE A 104 -5.88 30.82 12.28
CA ILE A 104 -6.39 32.10 11.80
C ILE A 104 -6.56 31.99 10.29
N LEU A 105 -7.80 32.06 9.82
CA LEU A 105 -8.13 32.11 8.40
C LEU A 105 -8.21 33.57 7.95
N ALA A 106 -7.46 33.91 6.91
CA ALA A 106 -7.35 35.29 6.46
C ALA A 106 -7.04 35.38 4.95
N PRO A 107 -7.60 36.37 4.22
CA PRO A 107 -7.50 36.45 2.77
C PRO A 107 -6.06 36.66 2.33
N TRP A 108 -5.49 35.70 1.61
CA TRP A 108 -4.07 35.73 1.29
C TRP A 108 -3.73 36.69 0.16
N SER A 109 -2.77 37.57 0.41
CA SER A 109 -2.13 38.39 -0.62
C SER A 109 -0.61 38.25 -0.54
N THR A 110 0.02 38.05 -1.70
CA THR A 110 1.48 38.01 -1.83
C THR A 110 2.15 39.32 -1.47
N GLU A 111 1.45 40.45 -1.61
CA GLU A 111 1.97 41.78 -1.24
C GLU A 111 2.13 41.92 0.28
N LYS A 112 1.26 41.25 1.04
CA LYS A 112 1.24 41.25 2.51
C LYS A 112 2.08 40.13 3.13
N LYS A 113 2.94 39.43 2.35
CA LYS A 113 3.78 38.32 2.84
C LYS A 113 4.56 38.66 4.12
N ARG A 114 5.11 39.86 4.19
CA ARG A 114 5.87 40.32 5.37
C ARG A 114 4.96 40.56 6.58
N ASP A 115 3.75 41.04 6.35
CA ASP A 115 2.78 41.35 7.41
C ASP A 115 2.20 40.06 8.01
N TRP A 116 1.97 39.01 7.20
CA TRP A 116 1.66 37.67 7.69
C TRP A 116 2.74 37.16 8.66
N GLY A 117 4.01 37.24 8.24
CA GLY A 117 5.14 36.81 9.07
C GLY A 117 5.26 37.59 10.38
N ARG A 118 5.04 38.91 10.33
CA ARG A 118 5.05 39.77 11.53
C ARG A 118 3.89 39.46 12.47
N ALA A 119 2.68 39.25 11.96
CA ALA A 119 1.53 38.89 12.77
C ALA A 119 1.75 37.55 13.50
N ALA A 120 2.25 36.53 12.81
CA ALA A 120 2.59 35.25 13.43
C ALA A 120 3.72 35.39 14.47
N GLN A 121 4.69 36.28 14.21
CA GLN A 121 5.80 36.53 15.13
C GLN A 121 5.32 37.25 16.39
N GLU A 122 4.44 38.23 16.26
CA GLU A 122 3.81 38.93 17.38
C GLU A 122 2.97 37.98 18.22
N MET A 123 2.22 37.08 17.59
CA MET A 123 1.51 36.02 18.29
C MET A 123 2.46 35.09 19.05
N ALA A 124 3.56 34.67 18.42
CA ALA A 124 4.56 33.82 19.08
C ALA A 124 5.19 34.51 20.29
N MET A 125 5.49 35.81 20.21
CA MET A 125 5.99 36.60 21.34
C MET A 125 4.95 36.70 22.47
N PHE A 126 3.68 36.94 22.14
CA PHE A 126 2.58 36.95 23.10
C PHE A 126 2.46 35.60 23.83
N LEU A 127 2.47 34.49 23.09
CA LEU A 127 2.42 33.14 23.68
C LEU A 127 3.64 32.84 24.55
N ALA A 128 4.83 33.30 24.16
CA ALA A 128 6.03 33.15 24.96
C ALA A 128 5.91 33.89 26.30
N ASP A 129 5.39 35.13 26.30
CA ASP A 129 5.15 35.87 27.54
C ASP A 129 4.05 35.23 28.40
N LEU A 130 3.00 34.73 27.78
CA LEU A 130 1.89 34.05 28.45
C LEU A 130 2.34 32.73 29.09
N SER A 131 3.23 31.98 28.43
CA SER A 131 3.82 30.74 28.94
C SER A 131 4.63 30.95 30.23
N ARG A 132 5.15 32.17 30.48
CA ARG A 132 5.87 32.49 31.72
C ARG A 132 4.94 32.63 32.93
N VAL A 133 3.68 32.97 32.67
CA VAL A 133 2.65 33.21 33.70
C VAL A 133 1.75 31.99 33.85
N CYS A 134 1.57 31.23 32.78
CA CYS A 134 0.73 30.03 32.71
C CYS A 134 1.55 28.74 32.75
N SER A 135 0.92 27.60 33.03
CA SER A 135 1.61 26.31 33.12
C SER A 135 1.64 25.56 31.78
N PHE A 136 2.22 26.17 30.75
CA PHE A 136 2.51 25.54 29.45
C PHE A 136 3.88 25.98 28.92
N GLY A 137 4.53 25.16 28.11
CA GLY A 137 5.81 25.46 27.45
C GLY A 137 5.63 26.37 26.23
N GLU A 138 6.66 27.16 25.88
CA GLU A 138 6.60 28.14 24.79
C GLU A 138 6.07 27.51 23.48
N THR A 139 6.52 26.30 23.12
CA THR A 139 6.15 25.61 21.88
C THR A 139 4.91 24.71 21.99
N ASP A 140 4.18 24.73 23.10
CA ASP A 140 3.02 23.84 23.32
C ASP A 140 1.79 24.25 22.50
N ILE A 141 1.74 25.50 22.04
CA ILE A 141 0.65 26.05 21.22
C ILE A 141 1.22 26.46 19.88
N HIS A 142 0.66 25.90 18.81
CA HIS A 142 1.02 26.26 17.44
C HIS A 142 0.20 27.45 16.95
N VAL A 143 0.77 28.23 16.04
CA VAL A 143 0.08 29.32 15.36
C VAL A 143 0.10 29.01 13.87
N GLU A 144 -1.06 28.97 13.23
CA GLU A 144 -1.23 28.81 11.78
C GLU A 144 -2.06 29.97 11.25
N ILE A 145 -1.48 30.82 10.41
CA ILE A 145 -2.23 31.86 9.67
C ILE A 145 -2.23 31.46 8.19
N MET A 146 -3.39 31.14 7.64
CA MET A 146 -3.49 30.55 6.29
C MET A 146 -4.68 31.07 5.48
N ALA A 147 -4.56 30.97 4.16
CA ALA A 147 -5.63 31.28 3.24
C ALA A 147 -6.84 30.33 3.46
N PRO A 148 -8.10 30.83 3.40
CA PRO A 148 -9.30 29.99 3.55
C PRO A 148 -9.35 28.82 2.55
N GLU A 149 -8.85 29.04 1.35
CA GLU A 149 -8.78 28.04 0.28
C GLU A 149 -7.91 26.82 0.59
N LEU A 150 -7.04 26.87 1.61
CA LEU A 150 -6.26 25.70 2.04
C LEU A 150 -7.03 24.74 2.96
N VAL A 151 -8.19 25.16 3.49
CA VAL A 151 -9.01 24.35 4.41
C VAL A 151 -10.41 24.05 3.86
N GLN A 152 -10.77 24.66 2.73
CA GLN A 152 -12.05 24.45 2.07
C GLN A 152 -11.96 23.28 1.07
N PRO A 153 -13.10 22.63 0.75
CA PRO A 153 -13.16 21.69 -0.36
C PRO A 153 -12.75 22.36 -1.67
N THR A 154 -11.83 21.73 -2.39
CA THR A 154 -11.37 22.24 -3.68
C THR A 154 -12.07 21.50 -4.82
N HIS A 155 -12.53 22.28 -5.79
CA HIS A 155 -13.20 21.84 -7.00
C HIS A 155 -12.28 22.06 -8.20
N TYR A 156 -12.25 21.09 -9.11
CA TYR A 156 -11.44 21.19 -10.31
C TYR A 156 -12.09 20.55 -11.54
N THR A 157 -11.79 21.09 -12.71
CA THR A 157 -12.20 20.53 -14.02
C THR A 157 -11.20 20.93 -15.12
N ASN A 158 -11.30 20.28 -16.27
CA ASN A 158 -10.46 20.59 -17.42
C ASN A 158 -10.77 21.98 -17.99
N ILE A 159 -9.80 22.58 -18.68
CA ILE A 159 -10.00 23.77 -19.50
C ILE A 159 -10.32 23.32 -20.93
N ASP A 160 -11.54 23.59 -21.39
CA ASP A 160 -12.01 23.20 -22.72
C ASP A 160 -11.68 24.23 -23.82
N ASP A 161 -10.99 25.33 -23.47
CA ASP A 161 -10.58 26.36 -24.41
C ASP A 161 -9.39 25.88 -25.28
N PRO A 162 -9.57 25.77 -26.62
CA PRO A 162 -8.54 25.28 -27.54
C PRO A 162 -7.26 26.14 -27.55
N VAL A 163 -7.36 27.42 -27.22
CA VAL A 163 -6.21 28.33 -27.16
C VAL A 163 -5.28 27.92 -26.03
N TYR A 164 -5.84 27.68 -24.84
CA TYR A 164 -5.08 27.20 -23.69
C TYR A 164 -4.49 25.80 -23.96
N GLN A 165 -5.25 24.89 -24.56
CA GLN A 165 -4.78 23.52 -24.81
C GLN A 165 -3.56 23.48 -25.75
N SER A 166 -3.59 24.25 -26.84
CA SER A 166 -2.49 24.26 -27.81
C SER A 166 -1.22 24.93 -27.27
N ALA A 167 -1.35 26.02 -26.52
CA ALA A 167 -0.21 26.71 -25.91
C ALA A 167 0.37 25.95 -24.70
N TRP A 168 -0.48 25.21 -23.97
CA TRP A 168 -0.07 24.46 -22.78
C TRP A 168 0.99 23.39 -23.07
N GLU A 169 0.95 22.72 -24.22
CA GLU A 169 1.93 21.68 -24.57
C GLU A 169 3.37 22.23 -24.57
N TYR A 170 3.57 23.44 -25.10
CA TYR A 170 4.86 24.12 -25.10
C TYR A 170 5.19 24.75 -23.74
N LEU A 171 4.21 25.41 -23.12
CA LEU A 171 4.40 26.15 -21.88
C LEU A 171 4.69 25.21 -20.70
N SER A 172 4.01 24.07 -20.64
CA SER A 172 4.22 23.03 -19.62
C SER A 172 5.65 22.48 -19.64
N SER A 173 6.23 22.26 -20.83
CA SER A 173 7.63 21.82 -20.96
C SER A 173 8.61 22.86 -20.41
N THR A 174 8.33 24.14 -20.63
CA THR A 174 9.14 25.25 -20.12
C THR A 174 9.02 25.36 -18.60
N ILE A 175 7.79 25.31 -18.07
CA ILE A 175 7.52 25.32 -16.63
C ILE A 175 8.20 24.12 -15.96
N LEU A 176 8.04 22.91 -16.51
CA LEU A 176 8.65 21.70 -15.97
C LEU A 176 10.17 21.81 -15.90
N SER A 177 10.81 22.32 -16.95
CA SER A 177 12.26 22.53 -16.95
C SER A 177 12.70 23.53 -15.87
N ARG A 178 11.92 24.58 -15.61
CA ARG A 178 12.18 25.53 -14.50
C ARG A 178 12.02 24.86 -13.15
N LEU A 179 10.93 24.13 -12.93
CA LEU A 179 10.70 23.40 -11.69
C LEU A 179 11.81 22.37 -11.42
N GLN A 180 12.32 21.68 -12.44
CA GLN A 180 13.45 20.75 -12.28
C GLN A 180 14.77 21.43 -11.93
N SER A 181 14.90 22.75 -12.12
CA SER A 181 16.09 23.52 -11.76
C SER A 181 16.06 24.10 -10.34
N LEU A 182 14.90 24.09 -9.68
CA LEU A 182 14.72 24.62 -8.33
C LEU A 182 14.87 23.49 -7.32
N THR A 183 15.67 23.71 -6.26
CA THR A 183 15.96 22.70 -5.24
C THR A 183 14.69 22.14 -4.59
N ALA A 184 13.69 22.98 -4.32
CA ALA A 184 12.43 22.56 -3.71
C ALA A 184 11.64 21.53 -4.53
N THR A 185 11.74 21.58 -5.86
CA THR A 185 10.91 20.77 -6.78
C THR A 185 11.72 19.77 -7.61
N GLN A 186 13.05 19.83 -7.57
CA GLN A 186 13.92 18.94 -8.33
C GLN A 186 13.73 17.48 -7.86
N GLY A 187 13.19 16.64 -8.75
CA GLY A 187 12.95 15.23 -8.45
C GLY A 187 11.70 14.96 -7.62
N HIS A 188 10.98 16.00 -7.18
CA HIS A 188 9.83 15.90 -6.29
C HIS A 188 8.48 16.09 -6.98
N ILE A 189 8.45 16.52 -8.25
CA ILE A 189 7.21 16.80 -8.98
C ILE A 189 6.44 15.50 -9.24
N THR A 190 5.20 15.44 -8.78
CA THR A 190 4.27 14.34 -9.01
C THR A 190 3.19 14.67 -10.04
N CYS A 191 2.85 15.96 -10.22
CA CYS A 191 1.92 16.44 -11.25
C CYS A 191 2.29 17.85 -11.72
N LEU A 192 2.05 18.11 -13.00
CA LEU A 192 1.97 19.44 -13.57
C LEU A 192 0.79 19.47 -14.56
N SER A 193 -0.23 20.28 -14.28
CA SER A 193 -1.41 20.37 -15.13
C SER A 193 -1.98 21.80 -15.19
N LEU A 194 -2.82 22.03 -16.20
CA LEU A 194 -3.60 23.25 -16.36
C LEU A 194 -5.07 22.89 -16.24
N GLN A 195 -5.75 23.47 -15.26
CA GLN A 195 -7.13 23.13 -14.92
C GLN A 195 -7.86 24.33 -14.33
N LYS A 196 -9.20 24.34 -14.38
CA LYS A 196 -9.99 25.20 -13.50
C LYS A 196 -9.84 24.65 -12.09
N TYR A 197 -9.45 25.49 -11.13
CA TYR A 197 -9.14 25.06 -9.76
C TYR A 197 -9.51 26.15 -8.76
N GLY A 198 -10.28 25.81 -7.74
CA GLY A 198 -10.66 26.75 -6.69
C GLY A 198 -11.75 26.20 -5.78
N THR A 199 -12.35 27.06 -4.96
CA THR A 199 -13.34 26.69 -3.95
C THR A 199 -14.78 26.94 -4.37
N ASP A 200 -15.02 27.39 -5.62
CA ASP A 200 -16.38 27.61 -6.13
C ASP A 200 -17.05 26.26 -6.46
N ASP A 201 -18.27 26.07 -5.96
CA ASP A 201 -19.10 24.89 -6.24
C ASP A 201 -19.35 24.72 -7.75
N CYS A 202 -19.45 25.84 -8.48
CA CYS A 202 -19.51 25.84 -9.93
C CYS A 202 -18.09 25.70 -10.51
N VAL A 203 -17.71 24.46 -10.83
CA VAL A 203 -16.36 24.12 -11.34
C VAL A 203 -15.87 25.00 -12.49
N GLN A 204 -16.77 25.55 -13.31
CA GLN A 204 -16.45 26.40 -14.46
C GLN A 204 -16.08 27.85 -14.08
N ASP A 205 -16.61 28.33 -12.96
CA ASP A 205 -16.38 29.69 -12.46
C ASP A 205 -15.03 29.80 -11.74
N ASN A 206 -14.45 28.67 -11.33
CA ASN A 206 -13.09 28.64 -10.81
C ASN A 206 -12.06 29.18 -11.82
N PRO A 207 -10.98 29.84 -11.35
CA PRO A 207 -9.98 30.43 -12.23
C PRO A 207 -9.13 29.36 -12.94
N PRO A 208 -8.62 29.65 -14.16
CA PRO A 208 -7.61 28.82 -14.79
C PRO A 208 -6.35 28.82 -13.91
N THR A 209 -5.80 27.63 -13.65
CA THR A 209 -4.71 27.45 -12.68
C THR A 209 -3.70 26.43 -13.19
N VAL A 210 -2.43 26.81 -13.16
CA VAL A 210 -1.30 25.87 -13.20
C VAL A 210 -1.23 25.18 -11.85
N TYR A 211 -1.64 23.93 -11.84
CA TYR A 211 -1.60 23.06 -10.67
C TYR A 211 -0.30 22.25 -10.68
N ILE A 212 0.45 22.37 -9.58
CA ILE A 212 1.70 21.68 -9.33
C ILE A 212 1.49 20.81 -8.10
N SER A 213 1.75 19.52 -8.22
CA SER A 213 1.90 18.70 -7.02
C SER A 213 3.29 18.15 -6.89
N VAL A 214 3.72 18.02 -5.64
CA VAL A 214 5.01 17.46 -5.25
C VAL A 214 4.84 16.39 -4.19
N ASP A 215 5.83 15.51 -4.06
CA ASP A 215 5.89 14.55 -2.95
C ASP A 215 6.11 15.25 -1.60
N HIS A 216 6.05 14.48 -0.51
CA HIS A 216 6.16 14.98 0.86
C HIS A 216 7.60 15.35 1.29
N ASP A 217 8.60 15.13 0.43
CA ASP A 217 10.00 15.45 0.71
C ASP A 217 10.40 16.83 0.14
N SER A 218 9.54 17.44 -0.69
CA SER A 218 9.69 18.82 -1.14
C SER A 218 9.69 19.82 0.02
N ASP A 219 10.61 20.78 0.02
CA ASP A 219 10.69 21.83 1.05
C ASP A 219 9.70 22.97 0.77
N GLU A 220 8.58 22.96 1.49
CA GLU A 220 7.52 23.97 1.36
C GLU A 220 8.00 25.41 1.68
N THR A 221 9.07 25.58 2.47
CA THR A 221 9.58 26.91 2.79
C THR A 221 10.13 27.66 1.57
N GLN A 222 10.45 26.92 0.50
CA GLN A 222 10.97 27.43 -0.76
C GLN A 222 9.90 27.58 -1.85
N TRP A 223 8.68 27.08 -1.64
CA TRP A 223 7.59 27.17 -2.63
C TRP A 223 7.19 28.58 -3.06
N PRO A 224 7.30 29.63 -2.22
CA PRO A 224 7.05 30.99 -2.69
C PRO A 224 7.97 31.42 -3.84
N GLU A 225 9.22 30.94 -3.86
CA GLU A 225 10.15 31.18 -4.98
C GLU A 225 9.73 30.40 -6.22
N VAL A 226 9.34 29.12 -6.04
CA VAL A 226 8.79 28.27 -7.11
C VAL A 226 7.61 28.96 -7.81
N VAL A 227 6.64 29.43 -7.04
CA VAL A 227 5.46 30.11 -7.57
C VAL A 227 5.81 31.40 -8.28
N THR A 228 6.80 32.15 -7.78
CA THR A 228 7.28 33.38 -8.42
C THR A 228 7.89 33.09 -9.79
N GLU A 229 8.70 32.03 -9.92
CA GLU A 229 9.31 31.65 -11.20
C GLU A 229 8.30 31.11 -12.21
N VAL A 230 7.29 30.36 -11.76
CA VAL A 230 6.20 29.90 -12.63
C VAL A 230 5.37 31.09 -13.09
N LYS A 231 4.97 32.00 -12.19
CA LYS A 231 4.26 33.23 -12.57
C LYS A 231 5.04 34.06 -13.59
N ARG A 232 6.34 34.26 -13.38
CA ARG A 232 7.21 34.95 -14.36
C ARG A 232 7.20 34.30 -15.74
N THR A 233 7.05 32.97 -15.81
CA THR A 233 6.93 32.23 -17.06
C THR A 233 5.56 32.42 -17.71
N LEU A 234 4.49 32.51 -16.92
CA LEU A 234 3.13 32.82 -17.38
C LEU A 234 3.00 34.25 -17.87
N ASP A 235 3.52 35.23 -17.13
CA ASP A 235 3.52 36.65 -17.49
C ASP A 235 4.24 36.87 -18.83
N ALA A 236 5.36 36.16 -19.05
CA ALA A 236 6.09 36.21 -20.31
C ALA A 236 5.32 35.62 -21.52
N ALA A 237 4.29 34.82 -21.24
CA ALA A 237 3.38 34.25 -22.23
C ALA A 237 2.04 35.00 -22.32
N GLU A 238 1.92 36.16 -21.67
CA GLU A 238 0.69 36.98 -21.59
C GLU A 238 -0.49 36.23 -20.93
N TRP A 239 -0.22 35.36 -19.95
CA TRP A 239 -1.21 34.58 -19.18
C TRP A 239 -1.43 35.18 -17.78
N ASP A 240 -1.74 36.47 -17.72
CA ASP A 240 -1.85 37.23 -16.47
C ASP A 240 -3.03 36.79 -15.59
N ASP A 241 -4.04 36.14 -16.18
CA ASP A 241 -5.25 35.67 -15.50
C ASP A 241 -5.11 34.24 -14.94
N VAL A 242 -4.01 33.54 -15.25
CA VAL A 242 -3.76 32.16 -14.83
C VAL A 242 -3.09 32.13 -13.45
N GLN A 243 -3.73 31.44 -12.52
CA GLN A 243 -3.20 31.27 -11.17
C GLN A 243 -2.15 30.15 -11.11
N VAL A 244 -1.37 30.14 -10.03
CA VAL A 244 -0.43 29.06 -9.73
C VAL A 244 -0.79 28.50 -8.36
N HIS A 245 -0.93 27.18 -8.28
CA HIS A 245 -1.14 26.45 -7.05
C HIS A 245 -0.08 25.35 -6.92
N ILE A 246 0.45 25.20 -5.71
CA ILE A 246 1.38 24.13 -5.37
C ILE A 246 0.95 23.49 -4.06
N GLU A 247 0.94 22.16 -4.01
CA GLU A 247 0.64 21.39 -2.81
C GLU A 247 1.41 20.06 -2.75
N HIS A 248 1.47 19.48 -1.55
CA HIS A 248 1.91 18.12 -1.36
C HIS A 248 0.79 17.17 -1.79
N ASN A 249 1.02 16.39 -2.83
CA ASN A 249 0.09 15.35 -3.27
C ASN A 249 0.86 14.24 -3.99
N GLN A 250 0.75 13.01 -3.47
CA GLN A 250 1.35 11.83 -4.10
C GLN A 250 0.40 11.09 -5.06
N GLY A 251 -0.77 11.65 -5.37
CA GLY A 251 -1.91 10.92 -5.94
C GLY A 251 -2.56 11.48 -7.20
N MET A 252 -1.98 12.46 -7.91
CA MET A 252 -2.57 12.97 -9.14
C MET A 252 -1.65 12.84 -10.36
N LEU A 253 -1.36 11.61 -10.77
CA LEU A 253 -0.87 11.34 -12.12
C LEU A 253 -2.00 11.61 -13.13
N ARG A 254 -2.29 12.87 -13.44
CA ARG A 254 -2.96 13.24 -14.69
C ARG A 254 -1.88 13.44 -15.75
N THR A 255 -1.42 12.33 -16.32
CA THR A 255 -0.91 12.39 -17.68
C THR A 255 -2.08 12.75 -18.59
N SER A 256 -1.86 13.60 -19.58
CA SER A 256 -2.82 14.03 -20.60
C SER A 256 -3.31 12.89 -21.52
N GLY A 257 -3.26 11.65 -21.05
CA GLY A 257 -3.81 10.47 -21.70
C GLY A 257 -5.23 10.16 -21.22
N PRO A 258 -5.91 9.19 -21.85
CA PRO A 258 -7.18 8.68 -21.36
C PRO A 258 -7.05 8.25 -19.90
N GLU A 259 -8.08 8.50 -19.07
CA GLU A 259 -8.08 8.12 -17.67
C GLU A 259 -7.64 6.65 -17.51
N PRO A 260 -6.74 6.34 -16.55
CA PRO A 260 -6.32 4.97 -16.32
C PRO A 260 -7.54 4.13 -15.99
N THR A 261 -7.70 3.02 -16.71
CA THR A 261 -8.82 2.10 -16.51
C THR A 261 -8.39 0.98 -15.58
N TRP A 262 -9.24 0.66 -14.60
CA TRP A 262 -9.04 -0.55 -13.80
C TRP A 262 -9.28 -1.79 -14.65
N ARG A 263 -8.33 -2.71 -14.60
CA ARG A 263 -8.47 -4.06 -15.16
C ARG A 263 -8.18 -5.09 -14.08
N THR A 264 -8.98 -6.15 -14.06
CA THR A 264 -8.88 -7.20 -13.05
C THR A 264 -8.16 -8.40 -13.64
N PHE A 265 -7.16 -8.89 -12.91
CA PHE A 265 -6.36 -10.05 -13.29
C PHE A 265 -6.24 -11.00 -12.08
N ILE A 266 -6.11 -12.29 -12.34
CA ILE A 266 -5.57 -13.24 -11.35
C ILE A 266 -4.06 -13.10 -11.38
N LEU A 267 -3.48 -12.98 -10.18
CA LEU A 267 -2.05 -13.17 -9.95
C LEU A 267 -1.78 -14.64 -9.59
N THR A 268 -0.83 -15.27 -10.27
CA THR A 268 -0.37 -16.63 -9.93
C THR A 268 1.12 -16.78 -10.24
N SER A 269 1.71 -17.95 -9.99
CA SER A 269 3.12 -18.22 -10.33
C SER A 269 3.25 -18.57 -11.81
N TYR A 270 4.30 -18.08 -12.47
CA TYR A 270 4.59 -18.43 -13.85
C TYR A 270 4.74 -19.95 -14.05
N GLN A 271 5.35 -20.63 -13.08
CA GLN A 271 5.57 -22.08 -13.13
C GLN A 271 4.24 -22.87 -13.17
N ALA A 272 3.15 -22.30 -12.67
CA ALA A 272 1.82 -22.94 -12.73
C ALA A 272 1.20 -22.92 -14.14
N VAL A 273 1.63 -22.00 -15.00
CA VAL A 273 1.10 -21.79 -16.35
C VAL A 273 2.08 -22.16 -17.45
N ARG A 274 3.37 -22.27 -17.12
CA ARG A 274 4.46 -22.66 -18.02
C ARG A 274 4.17 -23.93 -18.86
N PRO A 275 3.56 -25.01 -18.33
CA PRO A 275 3.28 -26.21 -19.12
C PRO A 275 2.26 -26.04 -20.25
N ALA A 276 1.54 -24.92 -20.30
CA ALA A 276 0.51 -24.68 -21.29
C ALA A 276 1.01 -23.94 -22.54
N PHE A 277 2.30 -23.58 -22.61
CA PHE A 277 2.90 -23.01 -23.81
C PHE A 277 3.36 -24.07 -24.80
N ASP A 278 3.28 -23.73 -26.08
CA ASP A 278 3.88 -24.57 -27.13
C ASP A 278 5.38 -24.69 -26.91
N GLY A 279 5.90 -25.89 -27.15
CA GLY A 279 7.31 -26.22 -26.90
C GLY A 279 7.66 -26.60 -25.48
N PHE A 280 6.71 -26.72 -24.54
CA PHE A 280 6.92 -27.40 -23.26
C PHE A 280 7.28 -28.87 -23.49
N THR A 281 8.38 -29.31 -22.89
CA THR A 281 8.89 -30.68 -23.05
C THR A 281 9.14 -31.32 -21.69
N VAL A 282 8.97 -32.64 -21.67
CA VAL A 282 9.34 -33.49 -20.53
C VAL A 282 10.24 -34.61 -21.04
N THR A 283 11.23 -34.98 -20.25
CA THR A 283 12.08 -36.15 -20.49
C THR A 283 11.76 -37.24 -19.48
N PRO A 284 11.67 -38.51 -19.91
CA PRO A 284 11.54 -39.63 -18.99
C PRO A 284 12.76 -39.71 -18.06
N ASP A 285 12.53 -39.89 -16.77
CA ASP A 285 13.55 -40.16 -15.75
C ASP A 285 13.17 -41.42 -14.97
N GLY A 286 13.49 -42.59 -15.54
CA GLY A 286 13.08 -43.88 -14.99
C GLY A 286 11.56 -44.09 -15.05
N ALA A 287 10.92 -44.21 -13.88
CA ALA A 287 9.47 -44.28 -13.75
C ALA A 287 8.80 -42.89 -13.70
N ASP A 288 9.59 -41.84 -13.53
CA ASP A 288 9.14 -40.46 -13.41
C ASP A 288 9.40 -39.68 -14.70
N SER A 289 9.06 -38.40 -14.72
CA SER A 289 9.37 -37.47 -15.81
C SER A 289 9.88 -36.16 -15.23
N SER A 290 10.93 -35.62 -15.82
CA SER A 290 11.47 -34.30 -15.48
C SER A 290 11.15 -33.30 -16.58
N VAL A 291 10.99 -32.03 -16.21
CA VAL A 291 10.89 -30.95 -17.19
C VAL A 291 12.20 -30.86 -17.97
N ALA A 292 12.10 -30.72 -19.28
CA ALA A 292 13.24 -30.60 -20.18
C ALA A 292 13.29 -29.18 -20.78
N PRO A 293 14.44 -28.77 -21.37
CA PRO A 293 14.54 -27.48 -22.04
C PRO A 293 13.46 -27.34 -23.12
N PRO A 294 12.82 -26.17 -23.25
CA PRO A 294 11.80 -25.96 -24.24
C PRO A 294 12.36 -26.11 -25.66
N THR A 295 11.47 -26.45 -26.59
CA THR A 295 11.85 -26.51 -28.00
C THR A 295 12.35 -25.13 -28.45
N ALA A 296 13.54 -25.05 -29.05
CA ALA A 296 14.12 -23.76 -29.46
C ALA A 296 13.18 -23.01 -30.42
N ASN A 297 13.01 -21.71 -30.19
CA ASN A 297 12.09 -20.81 -30.94
C ASN A 297 10.59 -21.16 -30.82
N SER A 298 10.20 -22.00 -29.86
CA SER A 298 8.78 -22.16 -29.50
C SER A 298 8.24 -20.95 -28.75
N ASP A 299 6.91 -20.87 -28.60
CA ASP A 299 6.28 -19.85 -27.77
C ASP A 299 6.86 -19.85 -26.35
N LEU A 300 7.03 -21.04 -25.74
CA LEU A 300 7.63 -21.15 -24.41
C LEU A 300 9.05 -20.60 -24.36
N TRP A 301 9.88 -20.87 -25.38
CA TRP A 301 11.23 -20.31 -25.47
C TRP A 301 11.22 -18.78 -25.52
N THR A 302 10.28 -18.18 -26.26
CA THR A 302 10.12 -16.72 -26.32
C THR A 302 9.65 -16.15 -24.98
N VAL A 303 8.68 -16.79 -24.32
CA VAL A 303 8.18 -16.34 -23.02
C VAL A 303 9.24 -16.43 -21.95
N ASP A 304 9.95 -17.55 -21.90
CA ASP A 304 11.05 -17.76 -20.96
C ASP A 304 12.19 -16.74 -21.22
N SER A 305 12.49 -16.35 -22.45
CA SER A 305 13.59 -15.40 -22.71
C SER A 305 13.24 -13.93 -22.41
N VAL A 306 12.11 -13.45 -22.92
CA VAL A 306 11.78 -12.01 -22.92
C VAL A 306 10.42 -11.69 -22.30
N GLY A 307 9.61 -12.71 -22.03
CA GLY A 307 8.23 -12.56 -21.56
C GLY A 307 7.26 -12.01 -22.58
N TYR A 308 5.99 -11.99 -22.18
CA TYR A 308 4.92 -11.28 -22.86
C TYR A 308 4.64 -9.96 -22.16
N THR A 309 4.83 -8.88 -22.91
CA THR A 309 4.25 -7.58 -22.60
C THR A 309 3.08 -7.31 -23.54
N PRO A 310 2.18 -6.36 -23.23
CA PRO A 310 1.10 -5.96 -24.13
C PRO A 310 1.56 -5.48 -25.53
N ASP A 311 2.85 -5.12 -25.68
CA ASP A 311 3.47 -4.70 -26.95
C ASP A 311 4.19 -5.83 -27.69
N SER A 312 4.25 -7.02 -27.10
CA SER A 312 4.81 -8.18 -27.78
C SER A 312 4.03 -8.43 -29.06
N SER A 313 4.75 -8.66 -30.17
CA SER A 313 4.14 -9.01 -31.46
C SER A 313 3.48 -10.39 -31.43
N ALA A 314 3.79 -11.20 -30.42
CA ALA A 314 3.23 -12.52 -30.24
C ALA A 314 1.92 -12.45 -29.44
N LYS A 315 0.93 -13.24 -29.87
CA LYS A 315 -0.45 -13.17 -29.36
C LYS A 315 -0.55 -13.85 -27.99
N PRO A 316 -1.35 -13.31 -27.05
CA PRO A 316 -1.62 -13.96 -25.77
C PRO A 316 -2.10 -15.41 -25.95
N THR A 317 -1.52 -16.34 -25.20
CA THR A 317 -1.89 -17.77 -25.24
C THR A 317 -3.20 -17.99 -24.47
N THR A 318 -4.11 -18.77 -25.05
CA THR A 318 -5.37 -19.14 -24.39
C THR A 318 -5.17 -20.35 -23.48
N PHE A 319 -5.50 -20.22 -22.19
CA PHE A 319 -5.41 -21.33 -21.23
C PHE A 319 -6.75 -22.08 -21.08
N GLU A 320 -6.67 -23.38 -20.77
CA GLU A 320 -7.79 -24.17 -20.23
C GLU A 320 -7.84 -23.97 -18.70
N SER A 321 -9.02 -23.78 -18.12
CA SER A 321 -9.20 -23.62 -16.67
C SER A 321 -10.21 -24.64 -16.13
N PRO A 322 -9.78 -25.57 -15.25
CA PRO A 322 -8.40 -25.82 -14.82
C PRO A 322 -7.52 -26.35 -15.99
N PRO A 323 -6.18 -26.32 -15.88
CA PRO A 323 -5.31 -26.97 -16.86
C PRO A 323 -5.60 -28.48 -16.92
N ARG A 324 -5.58 -29.07 -18.12
CA ARG A 324 -5.82 -30.51 -18.30
C ARG A 324 -4.91 -31.40 -17.45
N SER A 325 -3.65 -31.03 -17.32
CA SER A 325 -2.67 -31.71 -16.49
C SER A 325 -3.06 -31.70 -15.01
N LYS A 326 -3.53 -30.55 -14.51
CA LYS A 326 -4.02 -30.40 -13.12
C LYS A 326 -5.34 -31.14 -12.90
N HIS A 327 -6.23 -31.12 -13.89
CA HIS A 327 -7.43 -31.94 -13.87
C HIS A 327 -7.09 -33.43 -13.77
N HIS A 328 -6.21 -33.94 -14.63
CA HIS A 328 -5.76 -35.32 -14.59
C HIS A 328 -5.06 -35.67 -13.27
N PHE A 329 -4.23 -34.77 -12.72
CA PHE A 329 -3.59 -34.96 -11.42
C PHE A 329 -4.62 -35.03 -10.29
N ASN A 330 -5.61 -34.14 -10.27
CA ASN A 330 -6.67 -34.18 -9.26
C ASN A 330 -7.50 -35.46 -9.35
N ILE A 331 -7.78 -35.94 -10.56
CA ILE A 331 -8.43 -37.24 -10.77
C ILE A 331 -7.55 -38.37 -10.23
N PHE A 332 -6.24 -38.33 -10.51
CA PHE A 332 -5.27 -39.30 -10.00
C PHE A 332 -5.22 -39.31 -8.47
N CYS A 333 -5.15 -38.14 -7.80
CA CYS A 333 -5.16 -38.06 -6.34
C CYS A 333 -6.44 -38.63 -5.72
N ILE A 334 -7.59 -38.36 -6.34
CA ILE A 334 -8.86 -38.96 -5.90
C ILE A 334 -8.81 -40.49 -6.06
N ASP A 335 -8.27 -40.99 -7.17
CA ASP A 335 -8.11 -42.43 -7.42
C ASP A 335 -7.15 -43.08 -6.41
N GLU A 336 -6.05 -42.42 -6.02
CA GLU A 336 -5.14 -42.90 -4.97
C GLU A 336 -5.81 -42.91 -3.59
N GLU A 337 -6.55 -41.86 -3.23
CA GLU A 337 -7.23 -41.77 -1.94
C GLU A 337 -8.32 -42.85 -1.80
N ILE A 338 -9.09 -43.09 -2.86
CA ILE A 338 -10.02 -44.23 -2.94
C ILE A 338 -9.27 -45.55 -2.74
N ALA A 339 -8.09 -45.72 -3.35
CA ALA A 339 -7.30 -46.93 -3.20
C ALA A 339 -6.76 -47.12 -1.77
N CYS A 340 -6.37 -46.04 -1.08
CA CYS A 340 -5.97 -46.06 0.33
C CYS A 340 -7.13 -46.50 1.23
N TYR A 341 -8.30 -45.85 1.14
CA TYR A 341 -9.46 -46.26 1.95
C TYR A 341 -9.90 -47.70 1.64
N ALA A 342 -9.80 -48.15 0.38
CA ALA A 342 -10.10 -49.53 0.02
C ALA A 342 -9.14 -50.55 0.67
N LYS A 343 -7.84 -50.21 0.78
CA LYS A 343 -6.85 -51.02 1.52
C LYS A 343 -7.17 -51.03 3.02
N ASP A 344 -7.51 -49.89 3.59
CA ASP A 344 -7.84 -49.78 5.02
C ASP A 344 -9.12 -50.54 5.37
N ILE A 345 -10.14 -50.52 4.50
CA ILE A 345 -11.32 -51.37 4.63
C ILE A 345 -10.92 -52.85 4.67
N ASN A 346 -10.07 -53.30 3.74
CA ASN A 346 -9.62 -54.70 3.67
C ASN A 346 -8.85 -55.11 4.94
N TYR A 347 -8.05 -54.19 5.49
CA TYR A 347 -7.34 -54.40 6.76
C TYR A 347 -8.30 -54.43 7.96
N LEU A 348 -9.23 -53.47 8.07
CA LEU A 348 -10.24 -53.40 9.12
C LEU A 348 -11.17 -54.61 9.12
N GLU A 349 -11.55 -55.09 7.93
CA GLU A 349 -12.35 -56.31 7.76
C GLU A 349 -11.67 -57.55 8.38
N LYS A 350 -10.33 -57.56 8.48
CA LYS A 350 -9.53 -58.66 9.05
C LYS A 350 -9.17 -58.47 10.52
N THR A 351 -9.42 -57.30 11.11
CA THR A 351 -9.11 -57.02 12.51
C THR A 351 -10.37 -57.13 13.39
N ASP A 352 -10.15 -57.42 14.68
CA ASP A 352 -11.20 -57.50 15.69
C ASP A 352 -11.13 -56.24 16.58
N TRP A 353 -11.91 -55.23 16.23
CA TRP A 353 -11.88 -53.91 16.86
C TRP A 353 -13.31 -53.43 17.21
N PRO A 354 -13.60 -52.99 18.45
CA PRO A 354 -14.96 -52.71 18.92
C PRO A 354 -15.73 -51.61 18.17
N LYS A 355 -15.05 -50.75 17.40
CA LYS A 355 -15.68 -49.68 16.60
C LYS A 355 -15.57 -49.91 15.08
N LYS A 356 -15.16 -51.12 14.67
CA LYS A 356 -14.91 -51.50 13.28
C LYS A 356 -16.08 -51.19 12.35
N GLU A 357 -17.30 -51.58 12.73
CA GLU A 357 -18.45 -51.44 11.82
C GLU A 357 -18.77 -49.98 11.53
N LYS A 358 -18.64 -49.10 12.54
CA LYS A 358 -18.82 -47.66 12.37
C LYS A 358 -17.77 -47.08 11.43
N GLN A 359 -16.49 -47.42 11.64
CA GLN A 359 -15.40 -46.94 10.81
C GLN A 359 -15.48 -47.44 9.36
N LEU A 360 -15.87 -48.71 9.17
CA LEU A 360 -16.10 -49.29 7.84
C LEU A 360 -17.22 -48.54 7.10
N GLN A 361 -18.27 -48.17 7.82
CA GLN A 361 -19.37 -47.39 7.24
C GLN A 361 -18.92 -45.98 6.86
N ASP A 362 -18.14 -45.31 7.71
CA ASP A 362 -17.57 -43.98 7.43
C ASP A 362 -16.67 -44.04 6.17
N TYR A 363 -15.74 -45.01 6.07
CA TYR A 363 -14.88 -45.16 4.90
C TYR A 363 -15.65 -45.46 3.61
N ARG A 364 -16.70 -46.29 3.68
CA ARG A 364 -17.56 -46.57 2.50
C ARG A 364 -18.30 -45.31 2.04
N GLN A 365 -18.75 -44.46 2.97
CA GLN A 365 -19.37 -43.17 2.63
C GLN A 365 -18.36 -42.21 2.00
N THR A 366 -17.15 -42.11 2.54
CA THR A 366 -16.07 -41.28 1.97
C THR A 366 -15.73 -41.71 0.54
N ILE A 367 -15.58 -43.02 0.28
CA ILE A 367 -15.34 -43.53 -1.08
C ILE A 367 -16.48 -43.17 -2.05
N ALA A 368 -17.74 -43.25 -1.60
CA ALA A 368 -18.88 -42.88 -2.44
C ALA A 368 -18.85 -41.39 -2.81
N ALA A 369 -18.58 -40.51 -1.84
CA ALA A 369 -18.44 -39.07 -2.07
C ALA A 369 -17.29 -38.74 -3.04
N LEU A 370 -16.12 -39.37 -2.86
CA LEU A 370 -14.96 -39.21 -3.74
C LEU A 370 -15.26 -39.65 -5.19
N ARG A 371 -16.03 -40.73 -5.37
CA ARG A 371 -16.45 -41.19 -6.72
C ARG A 371 -17.41 -40.20 -7.40
N ASP A 372 -18.34 -39.63 -6.64
CA ASP A 372 -19.25 -38.61 -7.16
C ASP A 372 -18.48 -37.33 -7.52
N GLU A 373 -17.54 -36.90 -6.67
CA GLU A 373 -16.65 -35.77 -6.95
C GLU A 373 -15.82 -35.99 -8.22
N ARG A 374 -15.20 -37.18 -8.35
CA ARG A 374 -14.45 -37.57 -9.55
C ARG A 374 -15.30 -37.43 -10.81
N LYS A 375 -16.53 -37.98 -10.78
CA LYS A 375 -17.47 -37.92 -11.90
C LYS A 375 -17.82 -36.49 -12.27
N GLN A 376 -18.17 -35.66 -11.28
CA GLN A 376 -18.49 -34.24 -11.51
C GLN A 376 -17.31 -33.47 -12.11
N LYS A 377 -16.08 -33.70 -11.62
CA LYS A 377 -14.86 -33.07 -12.16
C LYS A 377 -14.59 -33.51 -13.60
N THR A 378 -14.82 -34.78 -13.95
CA THR A 378 -14.70 -35.26 -15.34
C THR A 378 -15.74 -34.61 -16.25
N GLU A 379 -17.02 -34.63 -15.87
CA GLU A 379 -18.12 -34.06 -16.66
C GLU A 379 -17.99 -32.53 -16.84
N PHE A 380 -17.57 -31.82 -15.78
CA PHE A 380 -17.30 -30.38 -15.85
C PHE A 380 -16.21 -30.04 -16.86
N PHE A 381 -15.14 -30.84 -16.91
CA PHE A 381 -14.00 -30.61 -17.80
C PHE A 381 -14.32 -30.89 -19.26
N GLU A 382 -15.16 -31.87 -19.55
CA GLU A 382 -15.58 -32.18 -20.93
C GLU A 382 -16.56 -31.13 -21.52
N ALA A 383 -17.20 -30.31 -20.68
CA ALA A 383 -18.29 -29.42 -21.09
C ALA A 383 -17.91 -27.98 -21.49
N ASN A 384 -16.76 -27.42 -21.06
CA ASN A 384 -16.47 -25.98 -21.24
C ASN A 384 -15.08 -25.67 -21.83
N LYS A 385 -15.07 -24.94 -22.96
CA LYS A 385 -13.89 -24.55 -23.74
C LYS A 385 -13.35 -23.15 -23.35
N LYS A 386 -12.08 -23.13 -22.91
CA LYS A 386 -10.98 -22.14 -23.10
C LYS A 386 -11.18 -20.68 -22.65
N VAL A 387 -10.05 -19.99 -22.30
CA VAL A 387 -9.72 -18.52 -22.33
C VAL A 387 -8.93 -18.11 -21.03
N LEU A 388 -7.94 -17.18 -20.93
CA LEU A 388 -6.97 -16.39 -21.73
C LEU A 388 -5.89 -15.84 -20.75
N GLY A 389 -4.64 -15.57 -21.14
CA GLY A 389 -3.67 -14.80 -20.31
C GLY A 389 -2.31 -14.50 -20.98
N SER A 390 -1.53 -13.53 -20.47
CA SER A 390 -0.19 -13.12 -20.97
C SER A 390 0.83 -12.95 -19.83
N LEU A 391 2.10 -13.35 -20.01
CA LEU A 391 2.98 -13.82 -18.91
C LEU A 391 4.48 -13.50 -19.04
N ARG A 392 5.17 -13.30 -17.89
CA ARG A 392 6.63 -13.38 -17.60
C ARG A 392 6.83 -13.31 -16.07
N MET A 393 7.88 -13.77 -15.35
CA MET A 393 8.76 -14.96 -15.42
C MET A 393 8.81 -15.65 -14.03
N ASP A 394 8.40 -14.98 -12.95
CA ASP A 394 8.15 -15.62 -11.63
C ASP A 394 6.65 -15.65 -11.28
N TRP A 395 5.92 -14.68 -11.83
CA TRP A 395 4.50 -14.46 -11.66
C TRP A 395 3.76 -14.40 -13.00
N ALA A 396 2.45 -14.35 -12.91
CA ALA A 396 1.55 -14.52 -14.03
C ALA A 396 0.29 -13.68 -13.83
N LEU A 397 -0.04 -12.81 -14.80
CA LEU A 397 -1.30 -12.07 -14.83
C LEU A 397 -2.27 -12.69 -15.84
N ILE A 398 -3.41 -13.17 -15.35
CA ILE A 398 -4.42 -13.86 -16.14
C ILE A 398 -5.71 -13.05 -16.13
N GLU A 399 -6.15 -12.59 -17.30
CA GLU A 399 -7.40 -11.86 -17.44
C GLU A 399 -8.60 -12.82 -17.33
N LEU A 400 -9.56 -12.49 -16.46
CA LEU A 400 -10.74 -13.34 -16.21
C LEU A 400 -11.97 -12.86 -16.97
N ASN A 401 -12.66 -13.82 -17.60
CA ASN A 401 -13.99 -13.62 -18.20
C ASN A 401 -15.08 -14.41 -17.46
N ARG A 402 -15.00 -14.50 -16.11
CA ARG A 402 -16.00 -15.16 -15.27
C ARG A 402 -16.13 -14.47 -13.91
N PRO A 403 -17.24 -14.70 -13.16
CA PRO A 403 -17.33 -14.28 -11.78
C PRO A 403 -16.19 -14.87 -10.94
N TRP A 404 -15.69 -14.08 -10.01
CA TRP A 404 -14.64 -14.44 -9.06
C TRP A 404 -15.00 -13.88 -7.68
N HIS A 405 -14.34 -14.38 -6.64
CA HIS A 405 -14.43 -13.85 -5.28
C HIS A 405 -13.04 -13.87 -4.63
N ASP A 406 -12.80 -12.91 -3.75
CA ASP A 406 -11.61 -12.74 -2.91
C ASP A 406 -11.82 -13.28 -1.49
N ARG A 407 -12.94 -13.98 -1.26
CA ARG A 407 -13.31 -14.49 0.05
C ARG A 407 -12.35 -15.58 0.53
N LEU A 408 -11.81 -15.38 1.74
CA LEU A 408 -11.03 -16.36 2.49
C LEU A 408 -11.91 -17.51 3.00
N PRO A 409 -11.33 -18.69 3.31
CA PRO A 409 -12.09 -19.87 3.64
C PRO A 409 -12.82 -19.73 4.97
N GLU A 410 -13.94 -20.40 5.11
CA GLU A 410 -14.72 -20.47 6.34
C GLU A 410 -14.11 -21.47 7.31
N TYR A 411 -14.52 -21.41 8.58
CA TYR A 411 -14.07 -22.36 9.62
C TYR A 411 -14.10 -23.84 9.17
N GLU A 412 -15.17 -24.26 8.47
CA GLU A 412 -15.33 -25.64 8.04
C GLU A 412 -14.32 -26.07 6.95
N ASP A 413 -13.74 -25.12 6.21
CA ASP A 413 -12.69 -25.40 5.23
C ASP A 413 -11.33 -25.68 5.91
N TRP A 414 -11.09 -25.07 7.07
CA TRP A 414 -9.86 -25.24 7.86
C TRP A 414 -9.88 -26.48 8.74
N LYS A 415 -11.06 -26.89 9.21
CA LYS A 415 -11.27 -27.99 10.15
C LYS A 415 -10.65 -29.34 9.75
N PRO A 416 -10.61 -29.76 8.47
CA PRO A 416 -9.94 -31.01 8.08
C PRO A 416 -8.42 -30.94 8.18
N SER A 417 -7.84 -29.73 8.08
CA SER A 417 -6.39 -29.51 8.04
C SER A 417 -5.77 -29.35 9.43
N PHE A 418 -6.55 -29.05 10.48
CA PHE A 418 -6.02 -28.71 11.81
C PHE A 418 -6.76 -29.43 12.93
N TRP A 419 -5.99 -30.06 13.82
CA TRP A 419 -6.48 -30.65 15.06
C TRP A 419 -6.57 -29.63 16.21
N ARG A 420 -5.83 -28.52 16.13
CA ARG A 420 -5.87 -27.39 17.09
C ARG A 420 -6.51 -26.16 16.45
N ILE A 421 -7.58 -25.68 17.08
CA ILE A 421 -8.27 -24.44 16.69
C ILE A 421 -7.32 -23.22 16.78
N SER A 422 -6.35 -23.24 17.69
CA SER A 422 -5.41 -22.13 17.90
C SER A 422 -4.42 -21.89 16.75
N ALA A 423 -4.27 -22.84 15.83
CA ALA A 423 -3.39 -22.70 14.66
C ALA A 423 -4.16 -22.25 13.40
N MET A 424 -5.48 -22.05 13.52
CA MET A 424 -6.32 -21.55 12.43
C MET A 424 -6.40 -20.01 12.47
N PRO A 425 -6.54 -19.35 11.31
CA PRO A 425 -6.68 -17.89 11.25
C PRO A 425 -8.12 -17.47 11.61
N PHE A 426 -8.50 -17.61 12.89
CA PHE A 426 -9.89 -17.44 13.34
C PHE A 426 -10.47 -16.05 13.08
N MET A 427 -9.61 -15.04 12.94
CA MET A 427 -10.02 -13.67 12.65
C MET A 427 -10.41 -13.46 11.19
N THR A 428 -10.01 -14.33 10.26
CA THR A 428 -10.17 -14.09 8.81
C THR A 428 -11.21 -14.99 8.14
N PHE A 429 -11.92 -15.83 8.91
CA PHE A 429 -12.91 -16.76 8.35
C PHE A 429 -13.99 -16.05 7.55
N GLY A 430 -14.08 -16.39 6.27
CA GLY A 430 -15.08 -15.82 5.37
C GLY A 430 -14.91 -14.32 5.11
N MET A 431 -13.80 -13.69 5.54
CA MET A 431 -13.46 -12.30 5.24
C MET A 431 -12.97 -12.14 3.81
N GLN A 432 -12.89 -10.91 3.33
CA GLN A 432 -12.22 -10.61 2.07
C GLN A 432 -10.71 -10.56 2.29
N LEU A 433 -9.95 -10.98 1.28
CA LEU A 433 -8.53 -10.73 1.24
C LEU A 433 -8.29 -9.22 1.20
N GLU A 434 -7.38 -8.73 2.03
CA GLU A 434 -7.07 -7.30 2.14
C GLU A 434 -5.74 -6.96 1.48
N GLU A 435 -5.52 -5.65 1.29
CA GLU A 435 -4.21 -5.14 0.87
C GLU A 435 -3.14 -5.49 1.91
N GLN A 436 -1.89 -5.40 1.49
CA GLN A 436 -0.75 -5.68 2.34
C GLN A 436 -0.80 -4.81 3.61
N THR A 437 -0.96 -5.46 4.76
CA THR A 437 -0.93 -4.85 6.09
C THR A 437 0.51 -4.68 6.60
N ARG A 438 1.42 -5.56 6.17
CA ARG A 438 2.84 -5.59 6.57
C ARG A 438 3.73 -6.31 5.56
N SER A 439 5.01 -5.92 5.54
CA SER A 439 6.04 -6.62 4.76
C SER A 439 6.45 -7.92 5.44
N ILE A 440 6.62 -8.97 4.63
CA ILE A 440 7.13 -10.26 5.11
C ILE A 440 8.65 -10.20 5.41
N GLU A 441 9.37 -9.20 4.88
CA GLU A 441 10.78 -8.98 5.18
C GLU A 441 11.02 -8.34 6.53
N ALA A 442 10.12 -7.47 6.98
CA ALA A 442 10.16 -6.88 8.32
C ALA A 442 10.12 -7.94 9.44
N LEU A 443 9.83 -9.19 9.08
CA LEU A 443 9.82 -10.36 9.97
C LEU A 443 11.21 -10.97 10.16
N SER A 444 12.12 -10.80 9.19
CA SER A 444 13.51 -11.22 9.34
C SER A 444 14.24 -10.42 10.43
N ASP A 445 13.83 -9.17 10.66
CA ASP A 445 14.38 -8.29 11.71
C ASP A 445 13.85 -8.62 13.13
N LEU A 446 12.79 -9.43 13.24
CA LEU A 446 12.15 -9.82 14.50
C LEU A 446 12.67 -11.16 15.07
N GLU A 447 13.88 -11.58 14.64
CA GLU A 447 14.61 -12.82 14.95
C GLU A 447 14.61 -13.30 16.43
N TRP A 448 14.18 -12.46 17.38
CA TRP A 448 14.25 -12.69 18.83
C TRP A 448 12.90 -12.59 19.56
N SER A 449 11.77 -12.38 18.86
CA SER A 449 10.45 -12.38 19.50
C SER A 449 9.90 -13.81 19.60
N ASN A 450 9.22 -14.12 20.71
CA ASN A 450 8.50 -15.39 20.88
C ASN A 450 7.19 -15.44 20.06
N ASP A 451 6.88 -14.37 19.32
CA ASP A 451 5.70 -14.30 18.47
C ASP A 451 6.02 -15.00 17.15
N THR A 452 5.49 -16.21 16.99
CA THR A 452 5.54 -16.94 15.73
C THR A 452 4.68 -16.19 14.72
N PHE A 453 5.31 -15.58 13.72
CA PHE A 453 4.58 -15.00 12.61
C PHE A 453 4.03 -16.13 11.73
N ASP A 454 2.78 -16.48 12.01
CA ASP A 454 2.06 -17.50 11.26
C ASP A 454 1.45 -16.87 10.01
N VAL A 455 1.80 -17.44 8.87
CA VAL A 455 1.18 -17.13 7.59
C VAL A 455 0.26 -18.26 7.17
N TYR A 456 -0.67 -17.93 6.31
CA TYR A 456 -1.72 -18.83 5.86
C TYR A 456 -1.77 -18.83 4.34
N LYS A 457 -2.11 -19.97 3.76
CA LYS A 457 -2.36 -20.08 2.33
C LYS A 457 -3.43 -21.12 2.02
N ILE A 458 -3.94 -21.07 0.80
CA ILE A 458 -4.86 -22.07 0.27
C ILE A 458 -4.21 -22.71 -0.95
N GLY A 459 -3.58 -23.86 -0.72
CA GLY A 459 -2.98 -24.68 -1.76
C GLY A 459 -4.05 -25.42 -2.56
N SER A 460 -3.86 -25.57 -3.87
CA SER A 460 -4.76 -26.40 -4.67
C SER A 460 -4.63 -27.89 -4.36
N SER A 461 -3.45 -28.34 -3.91
CA SER A 461 -3.16 -29.74 -3.60
C SER A 461 -3.15 -29.99 -2.11
N SER A 462 -2.61 -29.05 -1.32
CA SER A 462 -2.55 -29.18 0.14
C SER A 462 -3.76 -28.60 0.87
N GLY A 463 -4.62 -27.86 0.18
CA GLY A 463 -5.73 -27.14 0.81
C GLY A 463 -5.23 -26.01 1.71
N PRO A 464 -6.04 -25.60 2.70
CA PRO A 464 -5.66 -24.60 3.68
C PRO A 464 -4.48 -25.07 4.54
N LYS A 465 -3.44 -24.25 4.62
CA LYS A 465 -2.20 -24.53 5.37
C LYS A 465 -1.72 -23.28 6.11
N ALA A 466 -1.16 -23.51 7.29
CA ALA A 466 -0.48 -22.51 8.10
C ALA A 466 1.01 -22.83 8.09
N GLY A 467 1.83 -21.80 8.08
CA GLY A 467 3.27 -21.95 8.09
C GLY A 467 3.95 -20.88 8.92
N SER A 468 5.14 -21.22 9.39
CA SER A 468 5.98 -20.31 10.16
C SER A 468 7.26 -20.03 9.38
N LEU A 469 7.74 -18.79 9.48
CA LEU A 469 8.95 -18.35 8.78
C LEU A 469 10.18 -19.14 9.26
N LEU A 470 10.93 -19.70 8.31
CA LEU A 470 12.21 -20.33 8.53
C LEU A 470 13.29 -19.24 8.39
N CYS A 471 13.59 -18.51 9.47
CA CYS A 471 14.39 -17.25 9.58
C CYS A 471 15.71 -17.22 8.78
N THR A 472 15.64 -17.24 7.45
CA THR A 472 16.75 -17.26 6.51
C THR A 472 16.24 -16.74 5.16
N ASN A 473 16.87 -15.71 4.62
CA ASN A 473 16.73 -15.41 3.20
C ASN A 473 17.39 -16.56 2.42
N ASN A 474 16.64 -17.19 1.54
CA ASN A 474 17.13 -18.32 0.77
C ASN A 474 17.42 -17.86 -0.65
N LEU A 475 18.65 -18.09 -1.12
CA LEU A 475 18.99 -17.96 -2.53
C LEU A 475 18.46 -19.19 -3.28
N VAL A 476 17.38 -19.00 -4.03
CA VAL A 476 16.68 -20.05 -4.74
C VAL A 476 16.99 -19.97 -6.23
N THR A 477 17.20 -21.13 -6.84
CA THR A 477 17.22 -21.26 -8.31
C THR A 477 16.16 -22.28 -8.70
N ILE A 478 15.30 -21.91 -9.64
CA ILE A 478 14.29 -22.83 -10.17
C ILE A 478 14.98 -23.81 -11.10
N ARG A 479 14.84 -25.10 -10.83
CA ARG A 479 15.48 -26.17 -11.60
C ARG A 479 15.11 -26.13 -13.07
N ASP A 480 13.84 -25.84 -13.36
CA ASP A 480 13.28 -25.86 -14.71
C ASP A 480 13.81 -24.71 -15.58
N ASP A 481 14.40 -23.70 -14.94
CA ASP A 481 14.96 -22.51 -15.58
C ASP A 481 16.46 -22.63 -15.83
N GLN A 482 17.12 -23.71 -15.36
CA GLN A 482 18.59 -23.87 -15.45
C GLN A 482 19.16 -23.67 -16.85
N TYR A 483 18.41 -24.03 -17.89
CA TYR A 483 18.84 -23.88 -19.28
C TYR A 483 18.99 -22.40 -19.71
N MET A 484 18.38 -21.46 -18.96
CA MET A 484 18.52 -20.01 -19.12
C MET A 484 19.72 -19.42 -18.35
N ASN A 485 20.42 -20.22 -17.55
CA ASN A 485 21.43 -19.76 -16.58
C ASN A 485 20.91 -18.65 -15.65
N PRO A 486 19.82 -18.91 -14.89
CA PRO A 486 19.19 -17.90 -14.06
C PRO A 486 20.11 -17.50 -12.90
N SER A 487 20.06 -16.23 -12.52
CA SER A 487 20.64 -15.80 -11.25
C SER A 487 19.74 -16.27 -10.10
N PRO A 488 20.29 -16.66 -8.94
CA PRO A 488 19.47 -16.99 -7.78
C PRO A 488 18.61 -15.80 -7.35
N THR A 489 17.37 -16.07 -6.95
CA THR A 489 16.44 -15.09 -6.36
C THR A 489 16.43 -15.23 -4.84
N GLU A 490 16.17 -14.14 -4.13
CA GLU A 490 15.98 -14.17 -2.67
C GLU A 490 14.51 -14.48 -2.36
N GLU A 491 14.27 -15.58 -1.65
CA GLU A 491 12.93 -16.05 -1.31
C GLU A 491 12.83 -16.34 0.19
N MET A 492 11.61 -16.15 0.73
CA MET A 492 11.30 -16.49 2.11
C MET A 492 10.85 -17.95 2.20
N ALA A 493 11.44 -18.71 3.12
CA ALA A 493 11.08 -20.10 3.34
C ALA A 493 10.09 -20.25 4.49
N PHE A 494 9.03 -21.02 4.28
CA PHE A 494 8.00 -21.31 5.27
C PHE A 494 7.85 -22.80 5.49
N GLU A 495 7.99 -23.24 6.74
CA GLU A 495 7.73 -24.61 7.14
C GLU A 495 6.34 -24.76 7.75
N THR A 496 5.86 -25.99 7.89
CA THR A 496 4.61 -26.24 8.64
C THR A 496 4.77 -25.72 10.06
N ASN A 497 3.69 -25.23 10.67
CA ASN A 497 3.74 -24.70 12.03
C ASN A 497 4.41 -25.70 12.98
N ARG A 498 5.35 -25.23 13.81
CA ARG A 498 6.16 -26.07 14.74
C ARG A 498 5.33 -26.89 15.72
N TYR A 499 4.06 -26.55 15.88
CA TYR A 499 3.14 -27.24 16.80
C TYR A 499 2.30 -28.34 16.14
N ASP A 500 2.44 -28.57 14.83
CA ASP A 500 1.73 -29.64 14.12
C ASP A 500 2.49 -30.97 14.10
N TYR A 501 1.76 -32.07 14.35
CA TYR A 501 2.30 -33.42 14.55
C TYR A 501 2.80 -34.05 13.23
N PRO A 502 3.71 -35.06 13.28
CA PRO A 502 4.44 -35.66 12.14
C PRO A 502 3.61 -36.35 11.03
N HIS A 503 2.28 -36.25 11.04
CA HIS A 503 1.41 -36.82 10.00
C HIS A 503 0.79 -35.77 9.07
N GLU A 504 1.04 -34.49 9.31
CA GLU A 504 0.52 -33.44 8.45
C GLU A 504 1.36 -33.25 7.20
N ARG A 505 0.68 -33.16 6.06
CA ARG A 505 1.28 -32.72 4.81
C ARG A 505 1.85 -31.31 5.04
N GLY A 506 3.13 -31.12 4.74
CA GLY A 506 3.89 -29.89 5.01
C GLY A 506 3.26 -28.63 4.44
N PHE A 507 3.89 -27.48 4.72
CA PHE A 507 3.35 -26.19 4.32
C PHE A 507 2.96 -26.19 2.84
N CYS A 508 3.76 -26.81 1.98
CA CYS A 508 3.51 -26.94 0.55
C CYS A 508 3.40 -28.39 0.05
N ALA A 509 2.70 -28.56 -1.07
CA ALA A 509 2.73 -29.76 -1.89
C ALA A 509 2.88 -29.42 -3.39
N PRO A 510 3.34 -30.36 -4.25
CA PRO A 510 3.30 -30.18 -5.69
C PRO A 510 1.91 -29.75 -6.17
N GLY A 511 1.83 -28.65 -6.93
CA GLY A 511 0.57 -28.05 -7.41
C GLY A 511 0.06 -26.86 -6.60
N ASP A 512 0.72 -26.51 -5.49
CA ASP A 512 0.42 -25.30 -4.70
C ASP A 512 1.10 -24.03 -5.21
N SER A 513 2.06 -24.12 -6.14
CA SER A 513 2.69 -22.93 -6.73
C SER A 513 1.63 -21.97 -7.29
N GLY A 514 1.82 -20.69 -7.01
CA GLY A 514 0.89 -19.62 -7.33
C GLY A 514 -0.21 -19.39 -6.30
N SER A 515 -0.17 -20.08 -5.14
CA SER A 515 -1.06 -19.77 -4.02
C SER A 515 -0.65 -18.44 -3.39
N VAL A 516 -1.66 -17.62 -3.08
CA VAL A 516 -1.49 -16.42 -2.27
C VAL A 516 -1.20 -16.81 -0.82
N VAL A 517 -0.25 -16.12 -0.21
CA VAL A 517 0.08 -16.20 1.21
C VAL A 517 -0.39 -14.93 1.88
N PHE A 518 -1.11 -15.07 2.99
CA PHE A 518 -1.70 -13.97 3.74
C PHE A 518 -1.44 -14.14 5.25
N ASP A 519 -1.58 -13.05 6.00
CA ASP A 519 -1.32 -13.03 7.43
C ASP A 519 -2.59 -13.28 8.28
N GLU A 520 -2.48 -13.17 9.60
CA GLU A 520 -3.60 -13.37 10.53
C GLU A 520 -4.71 -12.31 10.42
N GLU A 521 -4.47 -11.20 9.72
CA GLU A 521 -5.42 -10.10 9.49
C GLU A 521 -6.08 -10.23 8.10
N GLY A 522 -5.62 -11.15 7.25
CA GLY A 522 -6.12 -11.36 5.90
C GLY A 522 -5.41 -10.49 4.86
N GLY A 523 -4.36 -9.77 5.24
CA GLY A 523 -3.52 -8.99 4.34
C GLY A 523 -2.62 -9.90 3.51
N ILE A 524 -2.54 -9.66 2.21
CA ILE A 524 -1.61 -10.39 1.34
C ILE A 524 -0.15 -10.06 1.71
N VAL A 525 0.68 -11.09 1.89
CA VAL A 525 2.10 -10.93 2.26
C VAL A 525 3.07 -11.55 1.26
N GLY A 526 2.60 -12.49 0.43
CA GLY A 526 3.47 -13.10 -0.55
C GLY A 526 2.79 -13.99 -1.58
N LEU A 527 3.57 -14.38 -2.57
CA LEU A 527 3.19 -15.33 -3.61
C LEU A 527 4.07 -16.56 -3.51
N MET A 528 3.47 -17.73 -3.33
CA MET A 528 4.21 -18.98 -3.26
C MET A 528 4.69 -19.39 -4.67
N ILE A 529 5.99 -19.59 -4.85
CA ILE A 529 6.57 -19.95 -6.16
C ILE A 529 6.90 -21.45 -6.27
N GLY A 530 7.19 -22.10 -5.15
CA GLY A 530 7.57 -23.52 -5.15
C GLY A 530 7.82 -24.05 -3.74
N GLY A 531 8.41 -25.22 -3.64
CA GLY A 531 8.77 -25.82 -2.36
C GLY A 531 9.90 -26.83 -2.50
N HIS A 532 10.56 -27.11 -1.38
CA HIS A 532 11.66 -28.07 -1.30
C HIS A 532 11.39 -29.11 -0.22
N LYS A 533 11.58 -30.38 -0.57
CA LYS A 533 11.52 -31.49 0.37
C LYS A 533 12.93 -31.90 0.77
N ASN A 534 13.25 -31.75 2.06
CA ASN A 534 14.51 -32.24 2.62
C ASN A 534 14.64 -33.76 2.44
N ASN A 535 15.85 -34.22 2.10
CA ASN A 535 16.16 -35.64 1.97
C ASN A 535 15.82 -36.37 3.28
N ASN A 536 15.09 -37.49 3.17
CA ASN A 536 14.62 -38.34 4.27
C ASN A 536 13.60 -37.70 5.25
N SER A 537 12.93 -36.62 4.85
CA SER A 537 11.78 -36.08 5.59
C SER A 537 10.48 -36.82 5.22
N ASP A 538 9.71 -37.24 6.22
CA ASP A 538 8.33 -37.73 6.03
C ASP A 538 7.37 -36.57 5.70
N ASN A 539 7.74 -35.34 6.06
CA ASN A 539 7.00 -34.13 5.76
C ASN A 539 7.29 -33.64 4.32
N HIS A 540 6.32 -33.01 3.65
CA HIS A 540 6.44 -32.49 2.27
C HIS A 540 7.39 -31.27 2.12
N GLY A 541 8.04 -30.86 3.20
CA GLY A 541 9.08 -29.85 3.18
C GLY A 541 8.57 -28.43 3.46
N TYR A 542 9.33 -27.43 3.02
CA TYR A 542 9.05 -26.01 3.20
C TYR A 542 8.77 -25.35 1.85
N GLY A 543 7.91 -24.32 1.86
CA GLY A 543 7.53 -23.55 0.68
C GLY A 543 8.37 -22.29 0.54
N TYR A 544 8.70 -21.92 -0.69
CA TYR A 544 9.34 -20.65 -1.01
C TYR A 544 8.28 -19.63 -1.45
N VAL A 545 8.37 -18.44 -0.86
CA VAL A 545 7.40 -17.36 -1.00
C VAL A 545 8.15 -16.09 -1.35
N THR A 546 7.75 -15.47 -2.46
CA THR A 546 8.24 -14.16 -2.86
C THR A 546 7.39 -13.09 -2.15
N PRO A 547 8.01 -12.09 -1.49
CA PRO A 547 7.29 -10.95 -0.93
C PRO A 547 6.37 -10.29 -1.97
N ILE A 548 5.12 -9.98 -1.58
CA ILE A 548 4.14 -9.48 -2.54
C ILE A 548 4.51 -8.11 -3.10
N GLU A 549 5.16 -7.27 -2.29
CA GLU A 549 5.69 -5.96 -2.68
C GLU A 549 6.71 -6.06 -3.82
N TYR A 550 7.50 -7.13 -3.85
CA TYR A 550 8.49 -7.37 -4.92
C TYR A 550 7.81 -7.79 -6.20
N VAL A 551 6.79 -8.65 -6.10
CA VAL A 551 5.96 -9.02 -7.24
C VAL A 551 5.28 -7.76 -7.83
N PHE A 552 4.67 -6.92 -7.00
CA PHE A 552 4.00 -5.70 -7.46
C PHE A 552 4.95 -4.68 -8.06
N LYS A 553 6.13 -4.50 -7.44
CA LYS A 553 7.18 -3.64 -7.98
C LYS A 553 7.65 -4.13 -9.34
N ASP A 554 7.94 -5.42 -9.47
CA ASP A 554 8.40 -6.01 -10.73
C ASP A 554 7.35 -5.90 -11.84
N ILE A 555 6.05 -6.07 -11.52
CA ILE A 555 4.95 -5.79 -12.47
C ILE A 555 5.00 -4.33 -12.97
N LYS A 556 5.14 -3.37 -12.05
CA LYS A 556 5.17 -1.93 -12.39
C LYS A 556 6.41 -1.58 -13.22
N ASP A 557 7.57 -2.11 -12.84
CA ASP A 557 8.85 -1.88 -13.51
C ASP A 557 8.85 -2.48 -14.93
N LEU A 558 8.34 -3.70 -15.10
CA LEU A 558 8.22 -4.36 -16.40
C LEU A 558 7.29 -3.61 -17.35
N LEU A 559 6.18 -3.08 -16.84
CA LEU A 559 5.16 -2.38 -17.62
C LEU A 559 5.41 -0.88 -17.76
N LYS A 560 6.53 -0.37 -17.23
CA LYS A 560 7.12 0.96 -17.49
C LYS A 560 6.09 2.11 -17.53
N GLY A 561 5.40 2.33 -16.41
CA GLY A 561 4.47 3.46 -16.24
C GLY A 561 3.09 3.27 -16.90
N ARG A 562 2.81 2.13 -17.54
CA ARG A 562 1.45 1.77 -18.00
C ARG A 562 0.55 1.31 -16.87
N VAL A 563 1.14 0.77 -15.82
CA VAL A 563 0.45 0.43 -14.58
C VAL A 563 0.83 1.49 -13.57
N VAL A 564 -0.14 2.36 -13.27
CA VAL A 564 0.02 3.42 -12.26
C VAL A 564 -0.19 2.86 -10.85
N ASP A 565 -1.06 1.85 -10.71
CA ASP A 565 -1.41 1.28 -9.42
C ASP A 565 -1.86 -0.19 -9.51
N ILE A 566 -1.72 -0.91 -8.39
CA ILE A 566 -2.11 -2.32 -8.21
C ILE A 566 -2.78 -2.44 -6.85
N ARG A 567 -3.96 -3.06 -6.80
CA ARG A 567 -4.71 -3.32 -5.56
C ARG A 567 -5.39 -4.67 -5.60
N ILE A 568 -5.78 -5.17 -4.43
CA ILE A 568 -6.68 -6.31 -4.36
C ILE A 568 -8.05 -5.86 -4.88
N ALA A 569 -8.51 -6.56 -5.92
CA ALA A 569 -9.79 -6.24 -6.55
C ALA A 569 -10.92 -6.55 -5.55
N LYS A 570 -11.90 -5.64 -5.46
CA LYS A 570 -13.13 -5.85 -4.70
C LYS A 570 -14.24 -6.27 -5.67
N PRO A 571 -14.92 -7.40 -5.43
CA PRO A 571 -15.95 -7.95 -6.33
C PRO A 571 -17.19 -7.07 -6.46
#